data_AF-A0A368Z239-F1
#
_entry.id   AF-A0A368Z239-F1
#
_cell.length_a   1.000
_cell.length_b   1.000
_cell.length_c   1.000
_cell.angle_alpha   90.00
_cell.angle_beta   90.00
_cell.angle_gamma   90.00
#
_symmetry.space_group_name_H-M   'P 1'
#
loop_
_entity.id
_entity.type
_entity.pdbx_description
1 polymer ?
#
loop_
_entity_poly.entity_id
_entity_poly.type
_entity_poly.pdbx_seq_one_letter_code
_entity_poly.pdbx_strand_id
1 'polypeptide(L)'
;MKTRESENSSLLAKTKSPVAPTQPVLLSGGNPQIAKGYGDAPVQAYIAAMPGWKSDLGRRLDALIVRTVPSVHKAVKWNSPLYGLDEKTWFLSFHCFTKYVKVTFFRGTSLSPVPPGASKHKEVRYLDIYEGQFDEAQFVDWVKQVSQLPGEKM
;
A
#
# COMPACT_ATOMS: atom_id res chain seq x y z
N MET A 1 -22.92 43.95 52.54
CA MET A 1 -22.96 42.94 51.45
C MET A 1 -21.64 43.03 50.70
N LYS A 2 -20.83 41.98 50.79
CA LYS A 2 -19.46 41.86 50.23
C LYS A 2 -19.53 41.45 48.75
N THR A 3 -18.69 42.08 47.92
CA THR A 3 -18.07 41.55 46.69
C THR A 3 -16.86 42.46 46.45
N ARG A 4 -15.63 42.17 46.94
CA ARG A 4 -14.60 41.18 46.55
C ARG A 4 -14.18 41.23 45.07
N GLU A 5 -12.91 41.61 44.93
CA GLU A 5 -11.99 41.59 43.78
C GLU A 5 -11.85 40.19 43.14
N SER A 6 -11.42 40.14 41.87
CA SER A 6 -10.10 39.59 41.52
C SER A 6 -9.82 39.68 40.03
N GLU A 7 -8.64 40.22 39.71
CA GLU A 7 -8.00 40.21 38.41
C GLU A 7 -7.56 38.80 37.94
N ASN A 8 -7.35 38.71 36.63
CA ASN A 8 -6.17 38.14 35.95
C ASN A 8 -6.16 36.70 35.41
N SER A 9 -5.54 36.64 34.22
CA SER A 9 -4.84 35.52 33.57
C SER A 9 -5.65 34.39 32.93
N SER A 10 -5.48 34.20 31.61
CA SER A 10 -4.37 33.39 31.11
C SER A 10 -4.45 33.04 29.61
N LEU A 11 -3.27 33.08 28.99
CA LEU A 11 -2.81 32.22 27.89
C LEU A 11 -3.31 32.51 26.47
N LEU A 12 -2.46 33.25 25.75
CA LEU A 12 -2.20 33.12 24.32
C LEU A 12 -2.25 31.65 23.89
N ALA A 13 -3.32 31.25 23.21
CA ALA A 13 -3.37 30.02 22.46
C ALA A 13 -2.39 30.15 21.28
N LYS A 14 -1.20 29.57 21.43
CA LYS A 14 -0.28 29.35 20.29
C LYS A 14 -1.01 28.46 19.28
N THR A 15 -1.52 29.05 18.22
CA THR A 15 -1.94 28.34 17.02
C THR A 15 -0.71 27.61 16.47
N LYS A 16 -0.66 26.29 16.64
CA LYS A 16 0.32 25.44 15.96
C LYS A 16 0.07 25.59 14.46
N SER A 17 0.98 26.24 13.76
CA SER A 17 1.06 26.21 12.30
C SER A 17 1.04 24.75 11.82
N PRO A 18 0.41 24.43 10.68
CA PRO A 18 0.43 23.07 10.15
C PRO A 18 1.89 22.69 9.89
N VAL A 19 2.36 21.67 10.60
CA VAL A 19 3.66 21.05 10.33
C VAL A 19 3.60 20.53 8.91
N ALA A 20 4.47 21.05 8.04
CA ALA A 20 4.68 20.48 6.71
C ALA A 20 4.84 18.96 6.85
N PRO A 21 4.20 18.13 5.99
CA PRO A 21 4.26 16.69 6.16
C PRO A 21 5.73 16.27 6.21
N THR A 22 6.16 15.75 7.36
CA THR A 22 7.48 15.16 7.52
C THR A 22 7.64 14.11 6.43
N GLN A 23 8.75 14.17 5.69
CA GLN A 23 9.00 13.18 4.66
C GLN A 23 8.81 11.77 5.24
N PRO A 24 8.10 10.89 4.52
CA PRO A 24 7.74 9.58 5.04
C PRO A 24 8.99 8.78 5.39
N VAL A 25 9.00 8.16 6.58
CA VAL A 25 10.12 7.32 7.01
C VAL A 25 10.19 6.11 6.09
N LEU A 26 11.38 5.83 5.57
CA LEU A 26 11.63 4.64 4.75
C LEU A 26 12.42 3.62 5.57
N LEU A 27 11.99 2.36 5.48
CA LEU A 27 12.74 1.22 6.02
C LEU A 27 13.96 0.92 5.15
N SER A 28 14.81 0.00 5.62
CA SER A 28 15.89 -0.55 4.81
C SER A 28 15.33 -1.09 3.48
N GLY A 29 16.03 -0.79 2.37
CA GLY A 29 15.55 -1.11 1.03
C GLY A 29 14.57 -0.10 0.41
N GLY A 30 14.21 0.98 1.13
CA GLY A 30 13.40 2.07 0.60
C GLY A 30 11.89 1.84 0.69
N ASN A 31 11.44 0.86 1.47
CA ASN A 31 10.02 0.59 1.67
C ASN A 31 9.38 1.63 2.61
N PRO A 32 8.27 2.29 2.21
CA PRO A 32 7.56 3.20 3.08
C PRO A 32 7.16 2.56 4.40
N GLN A 33 7.43 3.24 5.51
CA GLN A 33 6.93 2.86 6.83
C GLN A 33 5.57 3.51 7.04
N ILE A 34 4.51 2.70 6.90
CA ILE A 34 3.12 3.15 7.05
C ILE A 34 2.45 2.25 8.07
N ALA A 35 1.81 2.88 9.06
CA ALA A 35 1.07 2.18 10.10
C ALA A 35 -0.03 1.29 9.50
N LYS A 36 -0.37 0.23 10.22
CA LYS A 36 -1.48 -0.64 9.83
C LYS A 36 -2.77 0.18 9.69
N GLY A 37 -3.47 0.02 8.57
CA GLY A 37 -4.74 0.68 8.32
C GLY A 37 -5.53 -0.05 7.23
N TYR A 38 -6.84 0.17 7.21
CA TYR A 38 -7.75 -0.41 6.22
C TYR A 38 -8.32 0.71 5.34
N GLY A 39 -8.74 0.35 4.12
CA GLY A 39 -9.27 1.28 3.13
C GLY A 39 -8.20 1.93 2.25
N ASP A 40 -8.65 2.88 1.44
CA ASP A 40 -7.83 3.52 0.40
C ASP A 40 -6.77 4.48 0.96
N ALA A 41 -7.13 5.29 1.96
CA ALA A 41 -6.26 6.30 2.54
C ALA A 41 -4.85 5.79 2.96
N PRO A 42 -4.69 4.67 3.71
CA PRO A 42 -3.37 4.17 4.05
C PRO A 42 -2.58 3.66 2.82
N VAL A 43 -3.26 3.11 1.82
CA VAL A 43 -2.61 2.67 0.57
C VAL A 43 -2.14 3.86 -0.26
N GLN A 44 -2.94 4.93 -0.37
CA GLN A 44 -2.51 6.16 -1.04
C GLN A 44 -1.34 6.83 -0.31
N ALA A 45 -1.34 6.83 1.02
CA ALA A 45 -0.21 7.31 1.81
C ALA A 45 1.06 6.49 1.55
N TYR A 46 0.94 5.16 1.43
CA TYR A 46 2.05 4.30 1.03
C TYR A 46 2.56 4.64 -0.36
N ILE A 47 1.67 4.77 -1.37
CA ILE A 47 2.04 5.08 -2.75
C ILE A 47 2.72 6.45 -2.87
N ALA A 48 2.19 7.45 -2.16
CA ALA A 48 2.78 8.80 -2.11
C ALA A 48 4.19 8.78 -1.49
N ALA A 49 4.44 7.85 -0.57
CA ALA A 49 5.74 7.69 0.09
C ALA A 49 6.74 6.82 -0.67
N MET A 50 6.33 6.08 -1.71
CA MET A 50 7.24 5.26 -2.50
C MET A 50 8.32 6.13 -3.17
N PRO A 51 9.61 5.76 -3.11
CA PRO A 51 10.69 6.65 -3.56
C PRO A 51 10.85 6.69 -5.09
N GLY A 52 11.06 7.89 -5.63
CA GLY A 52 11.37 8.12 -7.04
C GLY A 52 10.30 7.57 -8.00
N TRP A 53 10.73 6.91 -9.07
CA TRP A 53 9.86 6.31 -10.09
C TRP A 53 8.86 5.29 -9.53
N LYS A 54 9.10 4.76 -8.32
CA LYS A 54 8.24 3.76 -7.70
C LYS A 54 6.88 4.33 -7.28
N SER A 55 6.78 5.64 -7.00
CA SER A 55 5.49 6.28 -6.72
C SER A 55 4.57 6.29 -7.94
N ASP A 56 5.11 6.59 -9.12
CA ASP A 56 4.36 6.50 -10.38
C ASP A 56 3.96 5.07 -10.72
N LEU A 57 4.85 4.09 -10.48
CA LEU A 57 4.48 2.68 -10.61
C LEU A 57 3.36 2.32 -9.62
N GLY A 58 3.45 2.72 -8.36
CA GLY A 58 2.44 2.45 -7.35
C GLY A 58 1.06 2.98 -7.73
N ARG A 59 0.99 4.23 -8.24
CA ARG A 59 -0.26 4.81 -8.78
C ARG A 59 -0.85 3.98 -9.92
N ARG A 60 0.00 3.53 -10.86
CA ARG A 60 -0.45 2.70 -11.98
C ARG A 60 -0.95 1.35 -11.50
N LEU A 61 -0.21 0.66 -10.63
CA LEU A 61 -0.64 -0.62 -10.04
C LEU A 61 -2.01 -0.48 -9.37
N ASP A 62 -2.18 0.52 -8.51
CA ASP A 62 -3.46 0.76 -7.80
C ASP A 62 -4.61 1.02 -8.78
N ALA A 63 -4.42 1.90 -9.76
CA ALA A 63 -5.44 2.22 -10.75
C ALA A 63 -5.83 1.00 -11.61
N LEU A 64 -4.85 0.16 -12.00
CA LEU A 64 -5.11 -1.08 -12.73
C LEU A 64 -5.89 -2.07 -11.87
N ILE A 65 -5.55 -2.21 -10.58
CA ILE A 65 -6.25 -3.11 -9.66
C ILE A 65 -7.69 -2.66 -9.44
N VAL A 66 -7.91 -1.40 -9.08
CA VAL A 66 -9.25 -0.84 -8.83
C VAL A 66 -10.13 -0.92 -10.06
N ARG A 67 -9.59 -0.62 -11.25
CA ARG A 67 -10.36 -0.73 -12.50
C ARG A 67 -10.75 -2.17 -12.81
N THR A 68 -9.88 -3.13 -12.50
CA THR A 68 -10.11 -4.55 -12.77
C THR A 68 -11.07 -5.18 -11.77
N VAL A 69 -11.00 -4.75 -10.51
CA VAL A 69 -11.81 -5.24 -9.40
C VAL A 69 -12.42 -4.04 -8.67
N PRO A 70 -13.56 -3.48 -9.13
CA PRO A 70 -14.14 -2.26 -8.57
C PRO A 70 -14.51 -2.35 -7.09
N SER A 71 -14.80 -3.55 -6.59
CA SER A 71 -15.13 -3.83 -5.18
C SER A 71 -13.91 -4.25 -4.34
N VAL A 72 -12.69 -3.97 -4.81
CA VAL A 72 -11.48 -4.41 -4.11
C VAL A 72 -11.36 -3.76 -2.73
N HIS A 73 -11.10 -4.59 -1.72
CA HIS A 73 -10.73 -4.13 -0.39
C HIS A 73 -9.23 -3.87 -0.32
N LYS A 74 -8.86 -2.81 0.39
CA LYS A 74 -7.47 -2.34 0.53
C LYS A 74 -7.06 -2.30 2.00
N ALA A 75 -5.79 -2.55 2.27
CA ALA A 75 -5.19 -2.31 3.57
C ALA A 75 -3.68 -2.07 3.44
N VAL A 76 -3.08 -1.50 4.48
CA VAL A 76 -1.65 -1.62 4.74
C VAL A 76 -1.47 -2.48 5.98
N LYS A 77 -0.66 -3.53 5.89
CA LYS A 77 -0.26 -4.37 7.03
C LYS A 77 1.24 -4.68 6.92
N TRP A 78 1.94 -4.66 8.06
CA TRP A 78 3.39 -4.85 8.11
C TRP A 78 4.16 -4.00 7.09
N ASN A 79 3.74 -2.74 6.90
CA ASN A 79 4.32 -1.80 5.93
C ASN A 79 4.21 -2.25 4.46
N SER A 80 3.20 -3.04 4.10
CA SER A 80 2.93 -3.40 2.69
C SER A 80 1.45 -3.23 2.37
N PRO A 81 1.09 -2.63 1.22
CA PRO A 81 -0.28 -2.60 0.74
C PRO A 81 -0.77 -4.01 0.40
N LEU A 82 -2.04 -4.25 0.64
CA LEU A 82 -2.74 -5.50 0.38
C LEU A 82 -4.06 -5.20 -0.33
N TYR A 83 -4.41 -6.08 -1.27
CA TYR A 83 -5.63 -6.03 -2.06
C TYR A 83 -6.36 -7.37 -1.94
N GLY A 84 -7.66 -7.33 -1.71
CA GLY A 84 -8.49 -8.49 -1.36
C GLY A 84 -9.96 -8.30 -1.68
N LEU A 85 -10.78 -9.30 -1.33
CA LEU A 85 -12.23 -9.28 -1.60
C LEU A 85 -13.11 -9.05 -0.37
N ASP A 86 -12.61 -9.32 0.84
CA ASP A 86 -13.46 -9.37 2.04
C ASP A 86 -12.78 -8.98 3.36
N GLU A 87 -11.73 -8.14 3.31
CA GLU A 87 -10.87 -7.67 4.43
C GLU A 87 -10.17 -8.75 5.27
N LYS A 88 -10.55 -10.01 5.10
CA LYS A 88 -10.01 -11.17 5.81
C LYS A 88 -9.00 -11.89 4.94
N THR A 89 -9.23 -11.90 3.63
CA THR A 89 -8.38 -12.57 2.65
C THR A 89 -7.83 -11.59 1.62
N TRP A 90 -6.59 -11.83 1.21
CA TRP A 90 -5.83 -10.96 0.32
C TRP A 90 -5.29 -11.77 -0.85
N PHE A 91 -5.32 -11.23 -2.06
CA PHE A 91 -4.83 -11.91 -3.26
C PHE A 91 -3.52 -11.32 -3.80
N LEU A 92 -3.23 -10.05 -3.48
CA LEU A 92 -2.06 -9.33 -3.96
C LEU A 92 -1.47 -8.41 -2.90
N SER A 93 -0.14 -8.28 -2.90
CA SER A 93 0.61 -7.26 -2.17
C SER A 93 1.75 -6.69 -3.02
N PHE A 94 2.31 -5.55 -2.66
CA PHE A 94 3.60 -5.13 -3.20
C PHE A 94 4.51 -4.47 -2.17
N HIS A 95 5.82 -4.51 -2.42
CA HIS A 95 6.85 -4.02 -1.52
C HIS A 95 7.99 -3.36 -2.31
N CYS A 96 8.50 -2.21 -1.83
CA CYS A 96 9.65 -1.56 -2.48
C CYS A 96 10.96 -2.19 -2.01
N PHE A 97 11.79 -2.57 -2.97
CA PHE A 97 13.19 -2.87 -2.77
C PHE A 97 14.04 -1.76 -3.41
N THR A 98 15.35 -1.71 -3.11
CA THR A 98 16.23 -0.66 -3.63
C THR A 98 16.12 -0.52 -5.15
N LYS A 99 16.13 -1.64 -5.88
CA LYS A 99 16.19 -1.68 -7.35
C LYS A 99 14.85 -1.93 -8.06
N TYR A 100 13.85 -2.46 -7.37
CA TYR A 100 12.59 -2.92 -8.00
C TYR A 100 11.42 -2.81 -7.02
N VAL A 101 10.20 -2.91 -7.53
CA VAL A 101 9.00 -3.16 -6.72
C VAL A 101 8.61 -4.62 -6.91
N LYS A 102 8.49 -5.37 -5.81
CA LYS A 102 8.07 -6.76 -5.82
C LYS A 102 6.57 -6.83 -5.64
N VAL A 103 5.85 -7.28 -6.65
CA VAL A 103 4.45 -7.69 -6.51
C VAL A 103 4.41 -9.15 -6.07
N THR A 104 3.57 -9.44 -5.09
CA THR A 104 3.32 -10.79 -4.58
C THR A 104 1.91 -11.21 -4.93
N PHE A 105 1.77 -12.35 -5.60
CA PHE A 105 0.49 -13.02 -5.84
C PHE A 105 0.39 -14.24 -4.93
N PHE A 106 -0.58 -14.26 -4.03
CA PHE A 106 -0.64 -15.31 -2.99
C PHE A 106 -1.06 -16.68 -3.55
N ARG A 107 -1.80 -16.70 -4.64
CA ARG A 107 -2.12 -17.89 -5.45
C ARG A 107 -1.43 -17.87 -6.82
N GLY A 108 -0.19 -17.37 -6.84
CA GLY A 108 0.59 -17.14 -8.06
C GLY A 108 0.85 -18.37 -8.92
N THR A 109 0.92 -19.58 -8.34
CA THR A 109 1.06 -20.83 -9.11
C THR A 109 -0.13 -21.18 -9.98
N SER A 110 -1.30 -20.64 -9.66
CA SER A 110 -2.55 -20.90 -10.37
C SER A 110 -2.81 -19.91 -11.50
N LEU A 111 -1.86 -18.99 -11.74
CA LEU A 111 -1.96 -17.98 -12.79
C LEU A 111 -1.34 -18.47 -14.10
N SER A 112 -1.85 -17.97 -15.22
CA SER A 112 -1.36 -18.27 -16.56
C SER A 112 -1.08 -16.98 -17.32
N PRO A 113 0.17 -16.74 -17.78
CA PRO A 113 1.37 -17.49 -17.43
C PRO A 113 1.66 -17.38 -15.92
N VAL A 114 2.45 -18.30 -15.37
CA VAL A 114 2.86 -18.23 -13.96
C VAL A 114 3.85 -17.07 -13.78
N PRO A 115 3.68 -16.13 -12.81
CA PRO A 115 4.66 -15.09 -12.56
C PRO A 115 6.04 -15.68 -12.26
N PRO A 116 7.12 -15.09 -12.79
CA PRO A 116 8.42 -15.77 -12.90
C PRO A 116 9.13 -15.97 -11.55
N GLY A 117 8.85 -15.12 -10.55
CA GLY A 117 9.55 -15.16 -9.27
C GLY A 117 9.07 -16.30 -8.37
N ALA A 118 9.96 -17.22 -8.02
CA ALA A 118 9.66 -18.31 -7.09
C ALA A 118 9.58 -17.84 -5.63
N SER A 119 8.77 -18.53 -4.81
CA SER A 119 8.69 -18.34 -3.37
C SER A 119 9.00 -19.63 -2.63
N LYS A 120 9.42 -19.51 -1.36
CA LYS A 120 9.49 -20.63 -0.43
C LYS A 120 8.08 -21.15 -0.07
N HIS A 121 7.07 -20.29 -0.16
CA HIS A 121 5.67 -20.68 -0.01
C HIS A 121 5.18 -21.29 -1.33
N LYS A 122 4.66 -22.52 -1.27
CA LYS A 122 4.38 -23.35 -2.46
C LYS A 122 3.55 -22.61 -3.52
N GLU A 123 2.53 -21.88 -3.10
CA GLU A 123 1.54 -21.25 -3.99
C GLU A 123 1.88 -19.81 -4.40
N VAL A 124 2.81 -19.17 -3.68
CA VAL A 124 3.13 -17.76 -3.88
C VAL A 124 4.08 -17.60 -5.06
N ARG A 125 3.83 -16.60 -5.91
CA ARG A 125 4.79 -16.16 -6.94
C ARG A 125 4.96 -14.64 -6.92
N TYR A 126 6.10 -14.20 -7.40
CA TYR A 126 6.50 -12.79 -7.44
C TYR A 126 6.64 -12.29 -8.87
N LEU A 127 6.39 -11.00 -9.03
CA LEU A 127 6.80 -10.22 -10.18
C LEU A 127 7.69 -9.08 -9.67
N ASP A 128 8.94 -9.06 -10.09
CA ASP A 128 9.87 -7.98 -9.79
C ASP A 128 9.84 -6.98 -10.95
N ILE A 129 9.28 -5.79 -10.68
CA ILE A 129 9.14 -4.72 -11.65
C ILE A 129 10.32 -3.78 -11.48
N TYR A 130 11.15 -3.67 -12.51
CA TYR A 130 12.25 -2.72 -12.59
C TYR A 130 11.81 -1.44 -13.32
N GLU A 131 12.61 -0.38 -13.17
CA GLU A 131 12.33 0.91 -13.80
C GLU A 131 12.16 0.77 -15.32
N GLY A 132 11.06 1.31 -15.85
CA GLY A 132 10.74 1.22 -17.28
C GLY A 132 10.27 -0.17 -17.78
N GLN A 133 10.17 -1.18 -16.91
CA GLN A 133 9.84 -2.57 -17.31
C GLN A 133 8.51 -3.02 -16.71
N PHE A 134 7.41 -2.37 -17.09
CA PHE A 134 6.08 -2.75 -16.62
C PHE A 134 5.14 -3.08 -17.78
N ASP A 135 4.81 -4.37 -17.92
CA ASP A 135 3.77 -4.85 -18.83
C ASP A 135 2.39 -4.74 -18.16
N GLU A 136 1.67 -3.68 -18.47
CA GLU A 136 0.35 -3.40 -17.90
C GLU A 136 -0.71 -4.43 -18.33
N ALA A 137 -0.61 -4.93 -19.56
CA ALA A 137 -1.59 -5.87 -20.10
C ALA A 137 -1.51 -7.21 -19.37
N GLN A 138 -0.29 -7.73 -19.21
CA GLN A 138 -0.06 -8.97 -18.45
C GLN A 138 -0.42 -8.80 -16.97
N PHE A 139 -0.10 -7.64 -16.37
CA PHE A 139 -0.48 -7.38 -14.98
C PHE A 139 -1.99 -7.37 -14.77
N VAL A 140 -2.76 -6.71 -15.64
CA VAL A 140 -4.22 -6.70 -15.59
C VAL A 140 -4.78 -8.11 -15.72
N ASP A 141 -4.22 -8.93 -16.61
CA ASP A 141 -4.65 -10.32 -16.79
C ASP A 141 -4.45 -11.14 -15.50
N TRP A 142 -3.30 -11.00 -14.83
CA TRP A 142 -3.07 -11.64 -13.53
C TRP A 142 -4.01 -11.14 -12.43
N VAL A 143 -4.32 -9.85 -12.39
CA VAL A 143 -5.27 -9.31 -11.40
C VAL A 143 -6.66 -9.92 -11.60
N LYS A 144 -7.12 -10.04 -12.86
CA LYS A 144 -8.41 -10.71 -13.18
C LYS A 144 -8.41 -12.14 -12.66
N GLN A 145 -7.38 -12.92 -12.97
CA GLN A 145 -7.29 -14.32 -12.58
C GLN A 145 -7.24 -14.46 -11.04
N VAL A 146 -6.37 -13.73 -10.36
CA VAL A 146 -6.19 -13.89 -8.92
C VAL A 146 -7.41 -13.40 -8.12
N SER A 147 -8.20 -12.47 -8.67
CA SER A 147 -9.47 -12.04 -8.05
C SER A 147 -10.59 -13.09 -8.09
N GLN A 148 -10.41 -14.17 -8.86
CA GLN A 148 -11.36 -15.29 -8.94
C GLN A 148 -10.94 -16.48 -8.06
N LEU A 149 -9.78 -16.38 -7.39
CA LEU A 149 -9.24 -17.43 -6.54
C LEU A 149 -9.49 -17.11 -5.06
N PRO A 150 -9.51 -18.13 -4.18
CA PRO A 150 -9.50 -17.90 -2.75
C PRO A 150 -8.28 -17.07 -2.33
N GLY A 151 -8.51 -15.96 -1.62
CA GLY A 151 -7.43 -15.15 -1.06
C GLY A 151 -6.73 -15.85 0.11
N GLU A 152 -5.62 -15.28 0.55
CA GLU A 152 -4.84 -15.75 1.68
C GLU A 152 -5.23 -15.02 2.96
N LYS A 153 -5.43 -15.78 4.05
CA LYS A 153 -5.67 -15.19 5.38
C LYS A 153 -4.38 -14.62 5.92
N MET A 154 -4.41 -13.36 6.33
CA MET A 154 -3.28 -12.67 6.94
C MET A 154 -3.77 -11.83 8.10
#